data_AF-A0A956AGK5-F1
#
_entry.id   AF-A0A956AGK5-F1
#
_cell.length_a   1.000
_cell.length_b   1.000
_cell.length_c   1.000
_cell.angle_alpha   90.00
_cell.angle_beta   90.00
_cell.angle_gamma   90.00
#
_symmetry.space_group_name_H-M   'P 1'
#
loop_
_entity.id
_entity.type
_entity.pdbx_description
1 polymer ?
#
loop_
_entity_poly.entity_id
_entity_poly.type
_entity_poly.pdbx_seq_one_letter_code
_entity_poly.pdbx_strand_id
1 'polypeptide(L)'
;MHRALLIALLLPACRAPDAAPPPAARAAEPAHPSYSAFGVHLGPKDQTISFKDVGLRLADGQREAVIEAVAEAVAGRLGGHAEHHPEWTTDAWHGQCRGEHLYVDLWRSPAPDRLGFSVWAGCSAEDQLMSVELPTTPAAFEGSAWVDEAARLGAAVGEAVRPRVAHCPGGGGAC
;
A
#
# COMPACT_ATOMS: atom_id res chain seq x y z
N MET A 1 -52.18 -72.72 -15.11
CA MET A 1 -52.22 -71.28 -14.79
C MET A 1 -50.94 -70.95 -14.03
N HIS A 2 -49.92 -70.43 -14.73
CA HIS A 2 -48.57 -70.25 -14.19
C HIS A 2 -48.38 -68.84 -13.64
N ARG A 3 -47.85 -68.78 -12.41
CA ARG A 3 -47.40 -67.61 -11.66
C ARG A 3 -46.29 -66.87 -12.42
N ALA A 4 -46.35 -65.55 -12.45
CA ALA A 4 -45.20 -64.68 -12.74
C ALA A 4 -44.96 -63.76 -11.53
N LEU A 5 -43.87 -64.03 -10.82
CA LEU A 5 -43.36 -63.27 -9.69
C LEU A 5 -42.38 -62.23 -10.24
N LEU A 6 -42.72 -60.95 -10.14
CA LEU A 6 -41.83 -59.83 -10.51
C LEU A 6 -40.94 -59.50 -9.30
N ILE A 7 -39.65 -59.86 -9.40
CA ILE A 7 -38.61 -59.47 -8.44
C ILE A 7 -38.05 -58.12 -8.90
N ALA A 8 -38.34 -57.05 -8.16
CA ALA A 8 -37.71 -55.75 -8.34
C ALA A 8 -36.30 -55.79 -7.73
N LEU A 9 -35.27 -55.70 -8.58
CA LEU A 9 -33.88 -55.55 -8.20
C LEU A 9 -33.65 -54.13 -7.64
N LEU A 10 -33.55 -54.03 -6.31
CA LEU A 10 -33.02 -52.85 -5.61
C LEU A 10 -31.49 -52.81 -5.77
N LEU A 11 -31.00 -51.88 -6.59
CA LEU A 11 -29.59 -51.51 -6.63
C LEU A 11 -29.24 -50.63 -5.41
N PRO A 12 -28.15 -50.90 -4.68
CA PRO A 12 -27.69 -50.00 -3.63
C PRO A 12 -27.07 -48.74 -4.25
N ALA A 13 -27.53 -47.57 -3.81
CA ALA A 13 -26.94 -46.29 -4.17
C ALA A 13 -25.51 -46.21 -3.59
N CYS A 14 -24.51 -46.16 -4.45
CA CYS A 14 -23.15 -45.80 -4.06
C CYS A 14 -23.14 -44.37 -3.49
N ARG A 15 -22.92 -44.26 -2.18
CA ARG A 15 -22.68 -42.99 -1.49
C ARG A 15 -21.27 -42.50 -1.87
N ALA A 16 -21.20 -41.37 -2.59
CA ALA A 16 -19.93 -40.70 -2.83
C ALA A 16 -19.31 -40.26 -1.48
N PRO A 17 -17.99 -40.40 -1.29
CA PRO A 17 -17.33 -39.90 -0.09
C PRO A 17 -17.45 -38.37 -0.04
N ASP A 18 -17.82 -37.83 1.12
CA ASP A 18 -17.85 -36.40 1.41
C ASP A 18 -16.53 -35.76 0.95
N ALA A 19 -16.61 -34.89 -0.04
CA ALA A 19 -15.48 -34.08 -0.45
C ALA A 19 -15.06 -33.22 0.75
N ALA A 20 -13.83 -33.42 1.22
CA ALA A 20 -13.26 -32.59 2.27
C ALA A 20 -13.39 -31.10 1.87
N PRO A 21 -13.76 -30.21 2.81
CA PRO A 21 -13.81 -28.78 2.52
C PRO A 21 -12.44 -28.33 1.98
N PRO A 22 -12.40 -27.43 0.98
CA PRO A 22 -11.14 -26.91 0.46
C PRO A 22 -10.32 -26.36 1.62
N PRO A 23 -8.98 -26.56 1.62
CA PRO A 23 -8.14 -26.03 2.67
C PRO A 23 -8.42 -24.54 2.80
N ALA A 24 -8.80 -24.10 4.01
CA ALA A 24 -8.99 -22.70 4.31
C ALA A 24 -7.74 -21.96 3.81
N ALA A 25 -7.93 -21.05 2.84
CA ALA A 25 -6.87 -20.20 2.35
C ALA A 25 -6.22 -19.59 3.59
N ARG A 26 -4.94 -19.93 3.84
CA ARG A 26 -4.16 -19.30 4.90
C ARG A 26 -4.29 -17.80 4.67
N ALA A 27 -4.90 -17.08 5.62
CA ALA A 27 -4.80 -15.64 5.65
C ALA A 27 -3.30 -15.32 5.59
N ALA A 28 -2.88 -14.63 4.52
CA ALA A 28 -1.49 -14.21 4.39
C ALA A 28 -1.10 -13.47 5.68
N GLU A 29 0.04 -13.83 6.27
CA GLU A 29 0.58 -13.09 7.41
C GLU A 29 0.68 -11.60 7.02
N PRO A 30 0.38 -10.68 7.95
CA PRO A 30 0.52 -9.26 7.67
C PRO A 30 1.97 -8.99 7.25
N ALA A 31 2.15 -8.40 6.06
CA ALA A 31 3.46 -7.99 5.59
C ALA A 31 4.11 -7.09 6.65
N HIS A 32 5.34 -7.41 7.06
CA HIS A 32 6.09 -6.53 7.95
C HIS A 32 6.27 -5.17 7.25
N PRO A 33 6.04 -4.05 7.95
CA PRO A 33 6.26 -2.76 7.35
C PRO A 33 7.69 -2.60 6.86
N SER A 34 7.86 -1.99 5.69
CA SER A 34 9.15 -1.88 5.02
C SER A 34 9.34 -0.45 4.50
N TYR A 35 10.44 0.18 4.88
CA TYR A 35 10.80 1.50 4.38
C TYR A 35 11.42 1.41 2.98
N SER A 36 11.08 2.40 2.15
CA SER A 36 11.65 2.54 0.82
C SER A 36 12.96 3.30 0.84
N ALA A 37 13.86 2.97 -0.10
CA ALA A 37 15.02 3.80 -0.42
C ALA A 37 14.61 5.05 -1.22
N PHE A 38 13.44 5.06 -1.86
CA PHE A 38 12.93 6.22 -2.57
C PHE A 38 12.24 7.20 -1.63
N GLY A 39 12.43 8.49 -1.89
CA GLY A 39 11.69 9.58 -1.25
C GLY A 39 11.76 10.86 -2.07
N VAL A 40 11.28 11.97 -1.52
CA VAL A 40 11.25 13.26 -2.19
C VAL A 40 11.99 14.30 -1.35
N HIS A 41 12.90 15.02 -1.99
CA HIS A 41 13.56 16.18 -1.42
C HIS A 41 12.97 17.48 -2.01
N LEU A 42 12.62 18.41 -1.13
CA LEU A 42 11.93 19.66 -1.47
C LEU A 42 12.83 20.88 -1.26
N GLY A 43 13.66 21.17 -2.26
CA GLY A 43 14.39 22.44 -2.39
C GLY A 43 15.30 22.80 -1.20
N PRO A 44 15.65 24.10 -1.02
CA PRO A 44 16.69 24.54 -0.09
C PRO A 44 16.30 24.49 1.40
N LYS A 45 15.12 23.96 1.73
CA LYS A 45 14.62 23.85 3.11
C LYS A 45 14.91 22.49 3.73
N ASP A 46 15.68 21.64 3.04
CA ASP A 46 16.00 20.26 3.43
C ASP A 46 14.79 19.38 3.81
N GLN A 47 13.59 19.78 3.36
CA GLN A 47 12.36 19.07 3.67
C GLN A 47 12.31 17.78 2.88
N THR A 48 12.16 16.67 3.59
CA THR A 48 12.17 15.33 3.02
C THR A 48 10.82 14.66 3.21
N ILE A 49 10.39 13.87 2.22
CA ILE A 49 9.26 12.95 2.32
C ILE A 49 9.79 11.54 2.11
N SER A 50 9.58 10.65 3.07
CA SER A 50 9.90 9.23 2.91
C SER A 50 8.66 8.36 2.87
N PHE A 51 8.82 7.18 2.27
CA PHE A 51 7.72 6.24 2.05
C PHE A 51 7.96 4.93 2.79
N LYS A 52 6.89 4.39 3.34
CA LYS A 52 6.84 3.11 4.03
C LYS A 52 5.72 2.27 3.46
N ASP A 53 6.03 1.07 2.99
CA ASP A 53 5.01 0.06 2.70
C ASP A 53 4.53 -0.52 4.04
N VAL A 54 3.23 -0.36 4.34
CA VAL A 54 2.58 -0.97 5.51
C VAL A 54 1.54 -2.01 5.12
N GLY A 55 1.45 -2.38 3.83
CA GLY A 55 0.49 -3.37 3.35
C GLY A 55 0.08 -3.24 1.89
N LEU A 56 0.96 -2.84 0.97
CA LEU A 56 0.71 -2.82 -0.48
C LEU A 56 0.52 -4.22 -1.07
N ARG A 57 1.15 -5.25 -0.46
CA ARG A 57 1.06 -6.67 -0.86
C ARG A 57 1.46 -6.90 -2.32
N LEU A 58 2.56 -6.26 -2.73
CA LEU A 58 3.17 -6.39 -4.05
C LEU A 58 4.43 -7.27 -3.96
N ALA A 59 4.84 -7.86 -5.08
CA ALA A 59 6.16 -8.51 -5.17
C ALA A 59 7.27 -7.46 -5.02
N ASP A 60 8.41 -7.82 -4.41
CA ASP A 60 9.46 -6.84 -4.04
C ASP A 60 9.90 -5.91 -5.17
N GLY A 61 10.18 -6.45 -6.37
CA GLY A 61 10.57 -5.62 -7.53
C GLY A 61 9.45 -4.74 -8.09
N GLN A 62 8.19 -5.15 -7.91
CA GLN A 62 7.04 -4.32 -8.26
C GLN A 62 6.78 -3.24 -7.19
N ARG A 63 7.00 -3.57 -5.91
CA ARG A 63 6.86 -2.63 -4.79
C ARG A 63 7.80 -1.45 -4.96
N GLU A 64 9.09 -1.69 -5.22
CA GLU A 64 10.06 -0.61 -5.41
C GLU A 64 9.68 0.29 -6.59
N ALA A 65 9.34 -0.30 -7.74
CA ALA A 65 8.92 0.46 -8.91
C ALA A 65 7.64 1.30 -8.67
N VAL A 66 6.67 0.76 -7.92
CA VAL A 66 5.46 1.50 -7.53
C VAL A 66 5.81 2.68 -6.61
N ILE A 67 6.66 2.46 -5.61
CA ILE A 67 7.02 3.53 -4.66
C ILE A 67 7.89 4.60 -5.33
N GLU A 68 8.80 4.20 -6.24
CA GLU A 68 9.55 5.12 -7.10
C GLU A 68 8.59 6.01 -7.90
N ALA A 69 7.64 5.44 -8.63
CA ALA A 69 6.67 6.19 -9.41
C ALA A 69 5.79 7.11 -8.54
N VAL A 70 5.43 6.68 -7.32
CA VAL A 70 4.74 7.54 -6.34
C VAL A 70 5.64 8.72 -5.96
N ALA A 71 6.92 8.48 -5.63
CA ALA A 71 7.87 9.52 -5.27
C ALA A 71 8.07 10.53 -6.40
N GLU A 72 8.24 10.07 -7.65
CA GLU A 72 8.33 10.94 -8.83
C GLU A 72 7.09 11.80 -9.03
N ALA A 73 5.89 11.21 -8.90
CA ALA A 73 4.64 11.94 -9.02
C ALA A 73 4.47 13.00 -7.92
N VAL A 74 4.84 12.66 -6.67
CA VAL A 74 4.85 13.62 -5.55
C VAL A 74 5.85 14.75 -5.82
N ALA A 75 7.07 14.43 -6.23
CA ALA A 75 8.12 15.40 -6.54
C ALA A 75 7.68 16.37 -7.64
N GLY A 76 7.15 15.86 -8.76
CA GLY A 76 6.63 16.67 -9.85
C GLY A 76 5.47 17.57 -9.42
N ARG A 77 4.66 17.14 -8.44
CA ARG A 77 3.51 17.90 -7.96
C ARG A 77 3.86 18.99 -6.95
N LEU A 78 4.99 18.85 -6.26
CA LEU A 78 5.48 19.78 -5.23
C LEU A 78 6.62 20.67 -5.72
N GLY A 79 7.21 20.37 -6.89
CA GLY A 79 8.38 21.08 -7.41
C GLY A 79 9.69 20.67 -6.73
N GLY A 80 9.82 19.39 -6.38
CA GLY A 80 11.04 18.80 -5.81
C GLY A 80 11.68 17.75 -6.71
N HIS A 81 12.52 16.91 -6.12
CA HIS A 81 13.20 15.82 -6.80
C HIS A 81 12.96 14.51 -6.06
N ALA A 82 12.66 13.44 -6.80
CA ALA A 82 12.68 12.09 -6.26
C ALA A 82 14.13 11.63 -6.15
N GLU A 83 14.46 10.99 -5.04
CA GLU A 83 15.82 10.54 -4.74
C GLU A 83 15.80 9.11 -4.23
N HIS A 84 16.91 8.42 -4.44
CA HIS A 84 17.12 7.06 -3.98
C HIS A 84 18.33 7.01 -3.02
N HIS A 85 18.05 6.71 -1.76
CA HIS A 85 19.03 6.64 -0.67
C HIS A 85 18.85 5.32 0.09
N PRO A 86 19.71 4.31 -0.14
CA PRO A 86 19.60 3.00 0.51
C PRO A 86 19.51 3.06 2.04
N GLU A 87 20.16 4.05 2.67
CA GLU A 87 20.14 4.28 4.12
C GLU A 87 18.75 4.61 4.68
N TRP A 88 17.83 5.12 3.85
CA TRP A 88 16.46 5.45 4.26
C TRP A 88 15.67 4.18 4.57
N THR A 89 16.07 3.01 4.09
CA THR A 89 15.38 1.74 4.40
C THR A 89 15.44 1.31 5.87
N THR A 90 16.24 2.00 6.70
CA THR A 90 16.47 1.61 8.10
C THR A 90 15.52 2.32 9.08
N ASP A 91 15.10 1.61 10.12
CA ASP A 91 14.34 2.19 11.23
C ASP A 91 15.12 3.30 11.95
N ALA A 92 16.45 3.19 12.01
CA ALA A 92 17.31 4.16 12.68
C ALA A 92 17.27 5.55 12.03
N TRP A 93 17.09 5.62 10.70
CA TRP A 93 16.92 6.87 9.99
C TRP A 93 15.57 7.51 10.31
N HIS A 94 14.52 6.69 10.39
CA HIS A 94 13.14 7.11 10.65
C HIS A 94 12.85 7.42 12.13
N GLY A 95 13.55 6.79 13.06
CA GLY A 95 13.32 6.95 14.51
C GLY A 95 13.76 8.29 15.10
N GLN A 96 14.37 9.18 14.32
CA GLN A 96 14.79 10.50 14.78
C GLN A 96 13.71 11.58 14.63
N CYS A 97 12.57 11.28 13.98
CA CYS A 97 11.40 12.16 13.83
C CYS A 97 11.73 13.65 13.77
N ARG A 98 12.33 14.04 12.63
CA ARG A 98 12.82 15.41 12.38
C ARG A 98 11.66 16.30 11.95
N GLY A 99 11.51 17.48 12.53
CA GLY A 99 10.38 18.40 12.27
C GLY A 99 10.22 18.86 10.81
N GLU A 100 11.24 18.65 9.96
CA GLU A 100 11.20 18.96 8.52
C GLU A 100 11.01 17.69 7.66
N HIS A 101 10.57 16.58 8.25
CA HIS A 101 10.40 15.30 7.57
C HIS A 101 8.94 14.84 7.64
N LEU A 102 8.35 14.57 6.47
CA LEU A 102 7.05 13.92 6.37
C LEU A 102 7.20 12.43 6.06
N TYR A 103 6.45 11.60 6.78
CA TYR A 103 6.42 10.17 6.57
C TYR A 103 5.11 9.78 5.90
N VAL A 104 5.20 8.96 4.85
CA VAL A 104 4.04 8.49 4.09
C VAL A 104 3.97 6.97 4.18
N ASP A 105 2.95 6.46 4.87
CA ASP A 105 2.64 5.04 4.82
C ASP A 105 1.75 4.75 3.60
N LEU A 106 1.98 3.62 2.94
CA LEU A 106 1.24 3.18 1.75
C LEU A 106 0.67 1.78 1.98
N TRP A 107 -0.59 1.55 1.61
CA TRP A 107 -1.22 0.24 1.71
C TRP A 107 -2.24 -0.03 0.60
N ARG A 108 -2.62 -1.31 0.46
CA ARG A 108 -3.75 -1.75 -0.35
C ARG A 108 -4.76 -2.52 0.52
N SER A 109 -5.99 -2.03 0.55
CA SER A 109 -7.13 -2.69 1.21
C SER A 109 -7.83 -3.60 0.20
N PRO A 110 -8.04 -4.90 0.48
CA PRO A 110 -8.54 -5.86 -0.52
C PRO A 110 -10.07 -5.93 -0.67
N ALA A 111 -10.86 -5.29 0.19
CA ALA A 111 -12.33 -5.40 0.15
C ALA A 111 -13.06 -4.17 0.74
N PRO A 112 -13.57 -3.24 -0.09
CA PRO A 112 -13.33 -3.14 -1.53
C PRO A 112 -11.87 -2.80 -1.83
N ASP A 113 -11.42 -3.09 -3.05
CA ASP A 113 -10.06 -2.74 -3.49
C ASP A 113 -9.84 -1.22 -3.39
N ARG A 114 -8.93 -0.82 -2.52
CA ARG A 114 -8.51 0.57 -2.33
C ARG A 114 -7.01 0.68 -2.19
N LEU A 115 -6.46 1.79 -2.67
CA LEU A 115 -5.11 2.22 -2.33
C LEU A 115 -5.21 3.31 -1.27
N GLY A 116 -4.44 3.17 -0.22
CA GLY A 116 -4.44 4.13 0.86
C GLY A 116 -3.07 4.68 1.17
N PHE A 117 -3.07 5.86 1.75
CA PHE A 117 -1.90 6.47 2.33
C PHE A 117 -2.24 7.25 3.58
N SER A 118 -1.27 7.36 4.49
CA SER A 118 -1.32 8.28 5.62
C SER A 118 -0.08 9.13 5.64
N VAL A 119 -0.24 10.38 6.09
CA VAL A 119 0.85 11.35 6.20
C VAL A 119 1.07 11.62 7.68
N TRP A 120 2.33 11.61 8.09
CA TRP A 120 2.75 11.87 9.46
C TRP A 120 3.84 12.94 9.51
N ALA A 121 3.83 13.75 10.57
CA ALA A 121 4.90 14.72 10.87
C ALA A 121 5.85 14.26 11.98
N GLY A 122 5.70 13.01 12.44
CA GLY A 122 6.41 12.48 13.60
C GLY A 122 6.11 11.00 13.83
N CYS A 123 6.50 10.52 15.01
CA CYS A 123 6.56 9.09 15.35
C CYS A 123 5.36 8.65 16.20
N SER A 124 4.60 9.60 16.75
CA SER A 124 3.50 9.31 17.66
C SER A 124 2.17 9.20 16.91
N ALA A 125 1.18 8.56 17.53
CA ALA A 125 -0.16 8.44 16.96
C ALA A 125 -0.79 9.83 16.72
N GLU A 126 -0.45 10.78 17.57
CA GLU A 126 -0.87 12.17 17.55
C GLU A 126 -0.27 12.96 16.38
N ASP A 127 0.82 12.48 15.78
CA ASP A 127 1.49 13.12 14.64
C ASP A 127 0.88 12.74 13.29
N GLN A 128 -0.19 11.92 13.28
CA GLN A 128 -0.92 11.59 12.06
C GLN A 128 -1.65 12.83 11.56
N LEU A 129 -1.26 13.31 10.38
CA LEU A 129 -1.87 14.48 9.76
C LEU A 129 -3.15 14.10 9.01
N MET A 130 -3.12 12.98 8.30
CA MET A 130 -4.27 12.47 7.55
C MET A 130 -4.12 11.01 7.15
N SER A 131 -5.24 10.43 6.74
CA SER A 131 -5.34 9.12 6.10
C SER A 131 -6.39 9.21 5.00
N VAL A 132 -6.07 8.69 3.83
CA VAL A 132 -6.94 8.74 2.64
C VAL A 132 -6.93 7.37 1.98
N GLU A 133 -8.11 6.90 1.57
CA GLU A 133 -8.25 5.73 0.71
C GLU A 133 -8.92 6.11 -0.62
N LEU A 134 -8.27 5.75 -1.71
CA LEU A 134 -8.71 5.92 -3.07
C LEU A 134 -9.32 4.62 -3.60
N PRO A 135 -10.49 4.64 -4.24
CA PRO A 135 -10.99 3.46 -4.94
C PRO A 135 -9.96 3.02 -5.98
N THR A 136 -9.71 1.72 -6.09
CA THR A 136 -8.89 1.13 -7.15
C THR A 136 -9.59 -0.11 -7.72
N THR A 137 -8.97 -0.78 -8.69
CA THR A 137 -9.50 -2.02 -9.27
C THR A 137 -8.57 -3.20 -8.96
N PRO A 138 -9.05 -4.45 -8.96
CA PRO A 138 -8.19 -5.61 -8.77
C PRO A 138 -7.01 -5.66 -9.76
N ALA A 139 -7.27 -5.26 -11.01
CA ALA A 139 -6.31 -5.25 -12.13
C ALA A 139 -5.34 -4.06 -12.12
N ALA A 140 -5.47 -3.12 -11.16
CA ALA A 140 -4.63 -1.93 -11.01
C ALA A 140 -3.13 -2.24 -10.95
N PHE A 141 -2.75 -3.44 -10.52
CA PHE A 141 -1.36 -3.87 -10.37
C PHE A 141 -0.94 -4.97 -11.34
N GLU A 142 -1.70 -5.16 -12.42
CA GLU A 142 -1.37 -6.12 -13.48
C GLU A 142 -0.72 -5.40 -14.67
N GLY A 143 0.31 -6.00 -15.26
CA GLY A 143 0.99 -5.47 -16.45
C GLY A 143 1.58 -4.08 -16.21
N SER A 144 1.20 -3.09 -17.03
CA SER A 144 1.64 -1.69 -16.93
C SER A 144 0.63 -0.77 -16.25
N ALA A 145 -0.54 -1.27 -15.83
CA ALA A 145 -1.60 -0.45 -15.25
C ALA A 145 -1.21 0.20 -13.91
N TRP A 146 -0.22 -0.38 -13.22
CA TRP A 146 0.27 0.13 -11.94
C TRP A 146 0.90 1.52 -12.06
N VAL A 147 1.40 1.91 -13.24
CA VAL A 147 2.02 3.22 -13.46
C VAL A 147 1.00 4.34 -13.27
N ASP A 148 -0.18 4.21 -13.87
CA ASP A 148 -1.25 5.20 -13.75
C ASP A 148 -1.79 5.26 -12.32
N GLU A 149 -1.87 4.11 -11.65
CA GLU A 149 -2.33 4.00 -10.27
C GLU A 149 -1.32 4.58 -9.27
N ALA A 150 -0.03 4.34 -9.48
CA ALA A 150 1.05 4.96 -8.72
C ALA A 150 1.08 6.48 -8.93
N ALA A 151 0.94 6.96 -10.17
CA ALA A 151 0.87 8.38 -10.46
C ALA A 151 -0.35 9.05 -9.80
N ARG A 152 -1.51 8.38 -9.81
CA ARG A 152 -2.73 8.86 -9.14
C ARG A 152 -2.57 8.91 -7.62
N LEU A 153 -1.96 7.88 -7.03
CA LEU A 153 -1.65 7.83 -5.60
C LEU A 153 -0.67 8.94 -5.23
N GLY A 154 0.43 9.10 -5.98
CA GLY A 154 1.42 10.16 -5.76
C GLY A 154 0.85 11.56 -5.94
N ALA A 155 -0.05 11.77 -6.91
CA ALA A 155 -0.76 13.03 -7.05
C ALA A 155 -1.63 13.35 -5.81
N ALA A 156 -2.34 12.34 -5.27
CA ALA A 156 -3.14 12.51 -4.06
C ALA A 156 -2.28 12.79 -2.82
N VAL A 157 -1.14 12.11 -2.67
CA VAL A 157 -0.14 12.41 -1.63
C VAL A 157 0.39 13.83 -1.79
N GLY A 158 0.75 14.25 -3.00
CA GLY A 158 1.23 15.60 -3.30
C GLY A 158 0.21 16.68 -2.93
N GLU A 159 -1.08 16.48 -3.23
CA GLU A 159 -2.14 17.39 -2.78
C GLU A 159 -2.29 17.44 -1.26
N ALA A 160 -2.23 16.27 -0.61
CA ALA A 160 -2.33 16.12 0.83
C ALA A 160 -1.22 16.87 1.59
N VAL A 161 0.02 16.79 1.10
CA VAL A 161 1.18 17.40 1.77
C VAL A 161 1.41 18.86 1.37
N ARG A 162 0.92 19.31 0.20
CA ARG A 162 1.16 20.68 -0.31
C ARG A 162 0.91 21.79 0.72
N PRO A 163 -0.19 21.78 1.51
CA PRO A 163 -0.41 22.84 2.50
C PRO A 163 0.74 22.95 3.50
N ARG A 164 1.38 21.84 3.89
CA ARG A 164 2.47 21.82 4.86
C ARG A 164 3.80 22.27 4.26
N VAL A 165 4.04 21.90 3.01
CA VAL A 165 5.20 22.39 2.24
C VAL A 165 5.12 23.91 2.02
N ALA A 166 3.91 24.41 1.75
CA ALA A 166 3.67 25.84 1.50
C ALA A 166 3.69 26.72 2.77
N HIS A 167 3.51 26.15 3.97
CA HIS A 167 3.28 26.90 5.23
C HIS A 167 4.42 26.90 6.27
N CYS A 168 5.65 26.50 5.97
CA CYS A 168 6.77 26.88 6.84
C CYS A 168 7.38 28.20 6.30
N PRO A 169 6.88 29.40 6.70
CA PRO A 169 7.56 30.66 6.40
C PRO A 169 8.91 30.62 7.11
N GLY A 170 10.00 30.86 6.38
CA GLY A 170 11.33 30.85 6.96
C GLY A 170 11.38 31.79 8.17
N GLY A 171 11.62 31.25 9.37
CA GLY A 171 11.67 32.06 10.57
C GLY A 171 11.36 31.31 11.87
N GLY A 172 12.18 30.32 12.23
CA GLY A 172 12.50 29.99 13.63
C GLY A 172 11.39 29.56 14.59
N GLY A 173 10.17 29.32 14.13
CA GLY A 173 9.11 28.70 14.91
C GLY A 173 8.88 27.28 14.43
N ALA A 174 8.97 26.31 15.33
CA ALA A 174 8.71 24.90 15.05
C ALA A 174 7.47 24.72 14.17
N CYS A 175 7.67 24.04 13.05
CA CYS A 175 6.67 23.16 12.48
C CYS A 175 6.61 21.93 13.44
#